data_AF-A0A1Z9QSI0-F1
#
_entry.id   AF-A0A1Z9QSI0-F1
#
_cell.length_a   1.000
_cell.length_b   1.000
_cell.length_c   1.000
_cell.angle_alpha   90.00
_cell.angle_beta   90.00
_cell.angle_gamma   90.00
#
_symmetry.space_group_name_H-M   'P 1'
#
loop_
_entity.id
_entity.type
_entity.pdbx_description
1 polymer ?
#
loop_
_entity_poly.entity_id
_entity_poly.type
_entity_poly.pdbx_seq_one_letter_code
_entity_poly.pdbx_strand_id
1 'polypeptide(L)'
;MIAKQRKPAGICRQIGKRPGFAFGIFDSDKQMLDGTTLGLTRGFGLIVHHADGEREYAYERYPNYGAELDVALDEAKGWNWVIVDMAEDWKAVFTNSKDKDARMFDAIVGPTWTLMSIDGLSVVDQSNANMIFGVGGKVAGNTGVNRFSGTVEVCGNRIALGPLATTRRAGPPALMAQESSFLKAMSDVVAMKFAIDGTLDLVNANDKTILGFAANRGGANK
;
A
#
# COMPACT_ATOMS: atom_id res chain seq x y z
N MET A 1 -18.07 -11.42 31.77
CA MET A 1 -18.87 -12.11 30.74
C MET A 1 -17.92 -12.72 29.73
N ILE A 2 -18.11 -14.00 29.39
CA ILE A 2 -17.18 -14.87 28.66
C ILE A 2 -17.35 -14.66 27.14
N ALA A 3 -16.30 -14.21 26.46
CA ALA A 3 -16.19 -14.16 25.00
C ALA A 3 -15.14 -15.17 24.45
N LYS A 4 -14.81 -16.23 25.21
CA LYS A 4 -13.67 -17.14 24.91
C LYS A 4 -13.95 -18.28 23.89
N GLN A 5 -15.07 -18.31 23.15
CA GLN A 5 -15.44 -19.49 22.32
C GLN A 5 -16.08 -19.21 20.94
N ARG A 6 -15.77 -18.10 20.25
CA ARG A 6 -16.47 -17.76 18.98
C ARG A 6 -15.65 -17.79 17.69
N LYS A 7 -14.31 -17.82 17.74
CA LYS A 7 -13.49 -17.66 16.53
C LYS A 7 -13.62 -18.86 15.55
N PRO A 8 -13.40 -20.13 15.95
CA PRO A 8 -13.53 -21.25 15.01
C PRO A 8 -14.95 -21.45 14.49
N ALA A 9 -15.95 -21.30 15.37
CA ALA A 9 -17.36 -21.41 15.00
C ALA A 9 -17.78 -20.31 14.01
N GLY A 10 -17.24 -19.09 14.16
CA GLY A 10 -17.44 -17.99 13.21
C GLY A 10 -16.85 -18.28 11.84
N ILE A 11 -15.62 -18.80 11.79
CA ILE A 11 -14.95 -19.19 10.54
C ILE A 11 -15.76 -20.25 9.79
N CYS A 12 -16.18 -21.32 10.48
CA CYS A 12 -16.99 -22.37 9.87
C CYS A 12 -18.33 -21.83 9.34
N ARG A 13 -19.00 -20.95 10.11
CA ARG A 13 -20.31 -20.40 9.72
C ARG A 13 -20.23 -19.42 8.56
N GLN A 14 -19.19 -18.58 8.52
CA GLN A 14 -19.11 -17.47 7.57
C GLN A 14 -18.33 -17.83 6.30
N ILE A 15 -17.26 -18.61 6.44
CA ILE A 15 -16.35 -18.94 5.33
C ILE A 15 -16.64 -20.36 4.82
N GLY A 16 -17.09 -21.28 5.68
CA GLY A 16 -17.39 -22.66 5.32
C GLY A 16 -16.16 -23.51 4.98
N LYS A 17 -14.94 -22.97 5.19
CA LYS A 17 -13.67 -23.64 4.90
C LYS A 17 -12.71 -23.48 6.07
N ARG A 18 -11.82 -24.46 6.22
CA ARG A 18 -10.69 -24.41 7.16
C ARG A 18 -9.57 -23.53 6.57
N PRO A 19 -9.04 -22.56 7.33
CA PRO A 19 -7.88 -21.78 6.89
C PRO A 19 -6.64 -22.64 6.70
N GLY A 20 -5.76 -22.26 5.77
CA GLY A 20 -4.41 -22.84 5.65
C GLY A 20 -3.35 -22.11 6.48
N PHE A 21 -3.63 -20.86 6.86
CA PHE A 21 -2.76 -20.00 7.66
C PHE A 21 -3.59 -19.31 8.73
N ALA A 22 -3.05 -19.22 9.94
CA ALA A 22 -3.64 -18.44 11.03
C ALA A 22 -2.54 -17.77 11.85
N PHE A 23 -2.82 -16.54 12.27
CA PHE A 23 -1.90 -15.68 13.03
C PHE A 23 -2.64 -15.22 14.28
N GLY A 24 -2.06 -15.46 15.46
CA GLY A 24 -2.63 -15.10 16.76
C GLY A 24 -1.71 -14.19 17.57
N ILE A 25 -2.27 -13.57 18.59
CA ILE A 25 -1.56 -12.66 19.50
C ILE A 25 -1.83 -13.03 20.97
N PHE A 26 -3.01 -13.60 21.29
CA PHE A 26 -3.38 -13.94 22.67
C PHE A 26 -3.84 -15.40 22.79
N ASP A 27 -3.97 -15.91 24.02
CA ASP A 27 -4.50 -17.24 24.31
C ASP A 27 -5.91 -17.45 23.73
N SER A 28 -6.67 -16.37 23.55
CA SER A 28 -7.99 -16.41 22.89
C SER A 28 -7.93 -16.85 21.42
N ASP A 29 -6.75 -16.78 20.78
CA ASP A 29 -6.51 -17.22 19.41
C ASP A 29 -6.17 -18.70 19.31
N LYS A 30 -5.83 -19.35 20.43
CA LYS A 30 -5.39 -20.74 20.47
C LYS A 30 -6.33 -21.67 19.69
N GLN A 31 -7.64 -21.59 19.92
CA GLN A 31 -8.60 -22.48 19.25
C GLN A 31 -8.65 -22.25 17.72
N MET A 32 -8.34 -21.05 17.24
CA MET A 32 -8.25 -20.75 15.80
C MET A 32 -6.96 -21.32 15.22
N LEU A 33 -5.84 -21.18 15.93
CA LEU A 33 -4.54 -21.75 15.55
C LEU A 33 -4.60 -23.29 15.56
N ASP A 34 -5.18 -23.89 16.61
CA ASP A 34 -5.46 -25.32 16.75
C ASP A 34 -6.29 -25.76 15.53
N GLY A 35 -7.46 -25.15 15.30
CA GLY A 35 -8.33 -25.53 14.19
C GLY A 35 -7.69 -25.40 12.81
N THR A 36 -6.68 -24.54 12.66
CA THR A 36 -5.92 -24.35 11.40
C THR A 36 -4.81 -25.39 11.24
N THR A 37 -4.16 -25.81 12.32
CA THR A 37 -2.96 -26.66 12.30
C THR A 37 -3.18 -28.12 12.74
N LEU A 38 -4.35 -28.43 13.33
CA LEU A 38 -4.72 -29.75 13.82
C LEU A 38 -4.62 -30.87 12.76
N GLY A 39 -3.85 -31.91 13.05
CA GLY A 39 -3.71 -33.12 12.23
C GLY A 39 -2.56 -33.07 11.21
N LEU A 40 -2.52 -34.02 10.27
CA LEU A 40 -1.47 -34.18 9.24
C LEU A 40 -1.56 -33.17 8.07
N THR A 41 -2.37 -32.12 8.21
CA THR A 41 -2.57 -31.12 7.15
C THR A 41 -1.48 -30.06 7.16
N ARG A 42 -1.13 -29.51 5.99
CA ARG A 42 -0.16 -28.40 5.82
C ARG A 42 -0.73 -27.05 6.28
N GLY A 43 -1.13 -26.95 7.54
CA GLY A 43 -1.53 -25.69 8.16
C GLY A 43 -0.32 -24.96 8.73
N PHE A 44 -0.29 -23.65 8.61
CA PHE A 44 0.73 -22.80 9.24
C PHE A 44 0.10 -21.96 10.35
N GLY A 45 0.65 -22.08 11.56
CA GLY A 45 0.26 -21.28 12.72
C GLY A 45 1.42 -20.38 13.12
N LEU A 46 1.11 -19.13 13.46
CA LEU A 46 2.08 -18.19 13.99
C LEU A 46 1.49 -17.40 15.16
N ILE A 47 2.32 -17.15 16.17
CA ILE A 47 2.04 -16.26 17.28
C ILE A 47 2.99 -15.08 17.22
N VAL A 48 2.46 -13.86 17.30
CA VAL A 48 3.26 -12.65 17.50
C VAL A 48 3.42 -12.44 19.01
N HIS A 49 4.66 -12.57 19.49
CA HIS A 49 5.02 -12.34 20.89
C HIS A 49 5.40 -10.87 21.08
N HIS A 50 4.53 -10.13 21.77
CA HIS A 50 4.74 -8.73 22.15
C HIS A 50 5.70 -8.63 23.34
N ALA A 51 7.00 -8.83 23.09
CA ALA A 51 8.08 -8.74 24.07
C ALA A 51 8.76 -7.35 24.10
N ASP A 52 8.39 -6.47 23.18
CA ASP A 52 9.12 -5.24 22.91
C ASP A 52 8.53 -4.04 23.66
N GLY A 53 8.95 -3.85 24.91
CA GLY A 53 8.51 -2.72 25.73
C GLY A 53 9.14 -1.37 25.38
N GLU A 54 10.13 -1.35 24.48
CA GLU A 54 10.81 -0.11 24.06
C GLU A 54 10.16 0.50 22.81
N ARG A 55 9.86 -0.34 21.82
CA ARG A 55 9.28 0.09 20.52
C ARG A 55 7.77 -0.13 20.47
N GLU A 56 7.21 -0.94 21.38
CA GLU A 56 5.78 -1.17 21.56
C GLU A 56 5.48 -1.47 23.05
N TYR A 57 4.52 -2.33 23.36
CA TYR A 57 4.13 -2.73 24.70
C TYR A 57 4.55 -4.17 24.94
N ALA A 58 5.28 -4.43 26.01
CA ALA A 58 5.57 -5.78 26.45
C ALA A 58 4.39 -6.36 27.25
N TYR A 59 3.67 -7.32 26.68
CA TYR A 59 2.55 -8.01 27.33
C TYR A 59 2.92 -9.46 27.67
N GLU A 60 4.03 -9.67 28.38
CA GLU A 60 4.61 -11.01 28.53
C GLU A 60 3.93 -11.94 29.55
N ARG A 61 3.08 -11.42 30.45
CA ARG A 61 2.25 -12.16 31.45
C ARG A 61 1.59 -11.14 32.40
N TYR A 62 0.89 -10.15 31.85
CA TYR A 62 0.21 -9.13 32.68
C TYR A 62 -1.30 -9.39 32.74
N PRO A 63 -1.82 -9.99 33.84
CA PRO A 63 -3.25 -10.33 33.96
C PRO A 63 -4.19 -9.11 33.94
N ASN A 64 -3.65 -7.89 34.09
CA ASN A 64 -4.43 -6.67 34.27
C ASN A 64 -4.99 -6.07 32.96
N TYR A 65 -4.59 -6.56 31.78
CA TYR A 65 -5.03 -6.01 30.48
C TYR A 65 -5.99 -6.91 29.69
N GLY A 66 -6.45 -8.03 30.26
CA GLY A 66 -7.41 -8.93 29.59
C GLY A 66 -6.83 -9.67 28.36
N ALA A 67 -5.52 -9.59 28.19
CA ALA A 67 -4.72 -10.09 27.08
C ALA A 67 -3.64 -10.99 27.68
N GLU A 68 -3.99 -12.25 27.92
CA GLU A 68 -3.07 -13.26 28.42
C GLU A 68 -2.55 -14.06 27.24
N LEU A 69 -1.22 -14.16 27.14
CA LEU A 69 -0.52 -15.00 26.20
C LEU A 69 0.46 -15.83 27.03
N ASP A 70 -0.03 -16.92 27.61
CA ASP A 70 0.77 -17.83 28.44
C ASP A 70 0.63 -19.25 27.87
N VAL A 71 -0.61 -19.74 27.83
CA VAL A 71 -0.93 -21.10 27.38
C VAL A 71 -0.54 -21.31 25.92
N ALA A 72 -0.82 -20.35 25.04
CA ALA A 72 -0.53 -20.49 23.62
C ALA A 72 0.97 -20.41 23.31
N LEU A 73 1.77 -19.67 24.10
CA LEU A 73 3.22 -19.64 23.97
C LEU A 73 3.86 -20.96 24.42
N ASP A 74 3.43 -21.48 25.57
CA ASP A 74 3.94 -22.75 26.10
C ASP A 74 3.61 -23.92 25.15
N GLU A 75 2.41 -23.92 24.57
CA GLU A 75 1.97 -24.97 23.66
C GLU A 75 2.50 -24.82 22.22
N ALA A 76 2.92 -23.62 21.80
CA ALA A 76 3.32 -23.34 20.41
C ALA A 76 4.31 -24.36 19.84
N LYS A 77 5.31 -24.77 20.64
CA LYS A 77 6.31 -25.77 20.24
C LYS A 77 5.70 -27.14 19.96
N GLY A 78 4.72 -27.57 20.76
CA GLY A 78 4.02 -28.84 20.58
C GLY A 78 3.15 -28.88 19.32
N TRP A 79 2.67 -27.72 18.88
CA TRP A 79 1.83 -27.56 17.68
C TRP A 79 2.59 -27.11 16.43
N ASN A 80 3.92 -27.00 16.50
CA ASN A 80 4.78 -26.48 15.43
C ASN A 80 4.34 -25.08 14.96
N TRP A 81 3.86 -24.24 15.88
CA TRP A 81 3.58 -22.84 15.59
C TRP A 81 4.86 -22.04 15.66
N VAL A 82 5.03 -21.13 14.70
CA VAL A 82 6.15 -20.18 14.72
C VAL A 82 5.83 -19.10 15.75
N ILE A 83 6.74 -18.89 16.69
CA ILE A 83 6.72 -17.70 17.54
C ILE A 83 7.59 -16.66 16.84
N VAL A 84 7.02 -15.49 16.58
CA VAL A 84 7.76 -14.32 16.13
C VAL A 84 7.88 -13.38 17.32
N ASP A 85 9.10 -13.20 17.79
CA ASP A 85 9.40 -12.28 18.88
C ASP A 85 9.57 -10.86 18.34
N MET A 86 8.72 -9.94 18.76
CA MET A 86 8.77 -8.57 18.24
C MET A 86 10.08 -7.85 18.58
N ALA A 87 10.68 -8.13 19.73
CA ALA A 87 11.91 -7.47 20.14
C ALA A 87 13.09 -7.96 19.28
N GLU A 88 13.19 -9.28 19.10
CA GLU A 88 14.34 -9.90 18.47
C GLU A 88 14.21 -10.00 16.94
N ASP A 89 13.04 -10.38 16.43
CA ASP A 89 12.88 -10.74 15.01
C ASP A 89 12.57 -9.54 14.13
N TRP A 90 12.00 -8.46 14.70
CA TRP A 90 11.61 -7.28 13.93
C TRP A 90 12.67 -6.20 13.95
N LYS A 91 13.12 -5.84 12.75
CA LYS A 91 14.00 -4.67 12.55
C LYS A 91 13.30 -3.34 12.88
N ALA A 92 11.97 -3.29 12.73
CA ALA A 92 11.13 -2.15 13.09
C ALA A 92 9.70 -2.62 13.41
N VAL A 93 9.11 -2.09 14.47
CA VAL A 93 7.71 -2.40 14.85
C VAL A 93 6.71 -1.56 14.06
N PHE A 94 6.98 -0.27 13.97
CA PHE A 94 6.21 0.66 13.15
C PHE A 94 7.05 1.10 11.96
N THR A 95 6.42 1.19 10.79
CA THR A 95 7.00 1.99 9.70
C THR A 95 7.06 3.44 10.18
N ASN A 96 8.22 4.10 10.05
CA ASN A 96 8.35 5.51 10.38
C ASN A 96 7.27 6.31 9.62
N SER A 97 6.62 7.32 10.21
CA SER A 97 5.58 8.08 9.50
C SER A 97 6.15 8.79 8.26
N LYS A 98 7.43 9.19 8.32
CA LYS A 98 8.22 9.63 7.16
C LYS A 98 8.44 8.53 6.12
N ASP A 99 8.48 7.25 6.52
CA ASP A 99 8.69 6.09 5.63
C ASP A 99 7.40 5.57 4.97
N LYS A 100 6.21 5.86 5.53
CA LYS A 100 4.94 5.53 4.85
C LYS A 100 4.75 6.39 3.60
N ASP A 101 5.08 7.68 3.71
CA ASP A 101 5.03 8.63 2.62
C ASP A 101 6.23 8.41 1.67
N ALA A 102 7.42 8.11 2.21
CA ALA A 102 8.59 7.80 1.40
C ALA A 102 8.45 6.49 0.61
N ARG A 103 7.93 5.38 1.14
CA ARG A 103 7.86 4.13 0.34
C ARG A 103 6.95 4.19 -0.88
N MET A 104 5.82 4.89 -0.79
CA MET A 104 4.93 5.06 -1.94
C MET A 104 5.44 6.16 -2.88
N PHE A 105 5.97 7.26 -2.34
CA PHE A 105 6.58 8.31 -3.15
C PHE A 105 7.84 7.81 -3.87
N ASP A 106 8.74 7.11 -3.18
CA ASP A 106 9.95 6.49 -3.74
C ASP A 106 9.60 5.44 -4.79
N ALA A 107 8.46 4.73 -4.67
CA ALA A 107 8.02 3.78 -5.68
C ALA A 107 7.60 4.45 -7.01
N ILE A 108 7.16 5.71 -6.95
CA ILE A 108 6.76 6.49 -8.13
C ILE A 108 7.84 7.46 -8.61
N VAL A 109 8.86 7.74 -7.79
CA VAL A 109 10.04 8.55 -8.14
C VAL A 109 11.02 7.73 -8.98
N GLY A 110 11.59 8.36 -10.01
CA GLY A 110 12.62 7.75 -10.88
C GLY A 110 12.14 7.45 -12.30
N PRO A 111 11.06 6.67 -12.52
CA PRO A 111 10.51 6.47 -13.85
C PRO A 111 10.03 7.77 -14.49
N THR A 112 10.09 7.81 -15.82
CA THR A 112 9.26 8.75 -16.58
C THR A 112 7.90 8.11 -16.81
N TRP A 113 6.84 8.71 -16.29
CA TRP A 113 5.46 8.27 -16.47
C TRP A 113 4.93 8.80 -17.79
N THR A 114 4.76 7.93 -18.78
CA THR A 114 4.15 8.29 -20.06
C THR A 114 2.63 8.24 -19.95
N LEU A 115 1.96 9.31 -20.37
CA LEU A 115 0.50 9.39 -20.32
C LEU A 115 -0.11 8.46 -21.37
N MET A 116 -1.02 7.59 -20.94
CA MET A 116 -1.69 6.59 -21.77
C MET A 116 -3.15 6.95 -22.01
N SER A 117 -3.82 7.52 -21.00
CA SER A 117 -5.24 7.90 -21.10
C SER A 117 -5.61 9.10 -20.25
N ILE A 118 -6.61 9.85 -20.71
CA ILE A 118 -7.31 10.89 -19.95
C ILE A 118 -8.79 10.52 -19.92
N ASP A 119 -9.40 10.46 -18.74
CA ASP A 119 -10.81 10.08 -18.55
C ASP A 119 -11.20 8.73 -19.20
N GLY A 120 -10.25 7.80 -19.32
CA GLY A 120 -10.42 6.49 -19.95
C GLY A 120 -10.30 6.49 -21.47
N LEU A 121 -10.03 7.64 -22.10
CA LEU A 121 -9.78 7.77 -23.53
C LEU A 121 -8.28 7.76 -23.80
N SER A 122 -7.85 7.03 -24.84
CA SER A 122 -6.45 7.04 -25.29
C SER A 122 -6.00 8.44 -25.69
N VAL A 123 -4.73 8.74 -25.41
CA VAL A 123 -4.11 10.00 -25.82
C VAL A 123 -3.99 10.10 -27.35
N VAL A 124 -3.91 11.34 -27.83
CA VAL A 124 -3.61 11.67 -29.23
C VAL A 124 -2.24 11.09 -29.61
N ASP A 125 -2.15 10.55 -30.83
CA ASP A 125 -0.90 10.06 -31.39
C ASP A 125 0.22 11.09 -31.26
N GLN A 126 1.43 10.62 -30.95
CA GLN A 126 2.62 11.46 -30.76
C GLN A 126 2.49 12.52 -29.65
N SER A 127 1.53 12.36 -28.73
CA SER A 127 1.39 13.28 -27.60
C SER A 127 2.70 13.46 -26.83
N ASN A 128 3.47 12.38 -26.63
CA ASN A 128 4.70 12.39 -25.82
C ASN A 128 4.53 13.02 -24.42
N ALA A 129 3.29 13.15 -23.94
CA ALA A 129 2.98 13.70 -22.63
C ALA A 129 3.51 12.76 -21.55
N ASN A 130 4.18 13.35 -20.57
CA ASN A 130 4.85 12.61 -19.53
C ASN A 130 5.00 13.42 -18.25
N MET A 131 5.35 12.71 -17.19
CA MET A 131 5.55 13.24 -15.86
C MET A 131 6.67 12.50 -15.15
N ILE A 132 7.40 13.20 -14.29
CA ILE A 132 8.37 12.64 -13.36
C ILE A 132 8.06 13.19 -11.98
N PHE A 133 8.06 12.32 -10.98
CA PHE A 133 8.10 12.70 -9.57
C PHE A 133 9.56 12.82 -9.14
N GLY A 134 9.93 14.00 -8.63
CA GLY A 134 11.27 14.32 -8.18
C GLY A 134 11.39 14.27 -6.67
N VAL A 135 12.60 13.97 -6.19
CA VAL A 135 12.93 14.00 -4.75
C VAL A 135 12.54 15.35 -4.14
N GLY A 136 11.96 15.31 -2.94
CA GLY A 136 11.55 16.51 -2.21
C GLY A 136 10.18 17.07 -2.62
N GLY A 137 9.24 16.22 -3.06
CA GLY A 137 7.84 16.61 -3.28
C GLY A 137 7.64 17.49 -4.52
N LYS A 138 8.36 17.20 -5.60
CA LYS A 138 8.24 17.93 -6.88
C LYS A 138 7.62 17.05 -7.95
N VAL A 139 6.89 17.67 -8.86
CA VAL A 139 6.37 17.04 -10.07
C VAL A 139 6.69 17.94 -11.26
N ALA A 140 7.15 17.35 -12.36
CA ALA A 140 7.43 18.07 -13.58
C ALA A 140 7.21 17.18 -14.80
N GLY A 141 7.00 17.78 -15.96
CA GLY A 141 6.78 17.01 -17.17
C GLY A 141 6.43 17.84 -18.39
N ASN A 142 5.86 17.16 -19.38
CA ASN A 142 5.33 17.73 -20.61
C ASN A 142 3.87 17.30 -20.77
N THR A 143 2.98 18.24 -21.10
CA THR A 143 1.58 17.98 -21.43
C THR A 143 1.38 17.50 -22.87
N GLY A 144 2.46 17.52 -23.65
CA GLY A 144 2.52 17.26 -25.09
C GLY A 144 2.78 18.52 -25.91
N VAL A 145 2.45 19.70 -25.37
CA VAL A 145 2.78 21.00 -25.97
C VAL A 145 3.64 21.85 -25.05
N ASN A 146 3.23 21.97 -23.78
CA ASN A 146 3.93 22.78 -22.78
C ASN A 146 4.63 21.93 -21.72
N ARG A 147 5.71 22.50 -21.20
CA ARG A 147 6.31 21.98 -19.98
C ARG A 147 5.50 22.46 -18.79
N PHE A 148 5.38 21.61 -17.77
CA PHE A 148 4.78 21.96 -16.50
C PHE A 148 5.69 21.58 -15.33
N SER A 149 5.49 22.27 -14.21
CA SER A 149 6.14 21.95 -12.93
C SER A 149 5.25 22.37 -11.76
N GLY A 150 5.34 21.66 -10.65
CA GLY A 150 4.65 21.99 -9.41
C GLY A 150 5.19 21.19 -8.24
N THR A 151 4.44 21.26 -7.14
CA THR A 151 4.69 20.45 -5.95
C THR A 151 3.70 19.30 -5.87
N VAL A 152 4.08 18.28 -5.12
CA VAL A 152 3.23 17.11 -4.85
C VAL A 152 3.47 16.67 -3.41
N GLU A 153 2.38 16.39 -2.72
CA GLU A 153 2.39 15.75 -1.42
C GLU A 153 1.74 14.37 -1.56
N VAL A 154 2.38 13.36 -0.98
CA VAL A 154 1.89 11.98 -1.01
C VAL A 154 1.79 11.49 0.42
N CYS A 155 0.61 11.00 0.79
CA CYS A 155 0.38 10.34 2.07
C CYS A 155 -0.31 8.99 1.87
N GLY A 156 0.47 7.91 1.94
CA GLY A 156 0.00 6.58 1.52
C GLY A 156 -0.41 6.56 0.05
N ASN A 157 -1.70 6.31 -0.23
CA ASN A 157 -2.25 6.37 -1.58
C ASN A 157 -2.91 7.71 -1.93
N ARG A 158 -2.98 8.67 -0.99
CA ARG A 158 -3.47 10.01 -1.27
C ARG A 158 -2.36 10.82 -1.91
N ILE A 159 -2.73 11.59 -2.92
CA ILE A 159 -1.82 12.50 -3.61
C ILE A 159 -2.52 13.85 -3.78
N ALA A 160 -1.81 14.90 -3.40
CA ALA A 160 -2.25 16.27 -3.58
C ALA A 160 -1.23 17.00 -4.45
N LEU A 161 -1.69 17.47 -5.60
CA LEU A 161 -0.88 18.29 -6.49
C LEU A 161 -1.08 19.76 -6.12
N GLY A 162 0.02 20.47 -5.93
CA GLY A 162 0.00 21.92 -5.76
C GLY A 162 -0.31 22.64 -7.07
N PRO A 163 -0.37 23.99 -7.05
CA PRO A 163 -0.52 24.79 -8.26
C PRO A 163 0.56 24.45 -9.30
N LEU A 164 0.13 24.18 -10.54
CA LEU A 164 1.03 23.88 -11.65
C LEU A 164 1.38 25.16 -12.41
N ALA A 165 2.66 25.39 -12.62
CA ALA A 165 3.16 26.37 -13.57
C ALA A 165 3.36 25.71 -14.94
N THR A 166 2.92 26.38 -16.02
CA THR A 166 3.08 25.89 -17.40
C THR A 166 3.72 26.94 -18.30
N THR A 167 4.38 26.49 -19.38
CA THR A 167 4.75 27.38 -20.48
C THR A 167 3.54 27.73 -21.36
N ARG A 168 3.68 28.68 -22.29
CA ARG A 168 2.61 29.12 -23.22
C ARG A 168 3.02 29.01 -24.69
N ARG A 169 3.50 27.84 -25.09
CA ARG A 169 3.77 27.49 -26.49
C ARG A 169 2.45 27.13 -27.18
N ALA A 170 2.34 27.50 -28.44
CA ALA A 170 1.28 27.01 -29.31
C ALA A 170 1.68 25.66 -29.92
N GLY A 171 0.69 24.83 -30.20
CA GLY A 171 0.87 23.53 -30.85
C GLY A 171 -0.36 23.13 -31.66
N PRO A 172 -0.37 21.92 -32.23
CA PRO A 172 -1.52 21.38 -32.96
C PRO A 172 -2.81 21.45 -32.12
N PRO A 173 -3.97 21.81 -32.71
CA PRO A 173 -5.21 21.98 -31.97
C PRO A 173 -5.61 20.76 -31.12
N ALA A 174 -5.40 19.54 -31.62
CA ALA A 174 -5.69 18.32 -30.89
C ALA A 174 -4.85 18.17 -29.61
N LEU A 175 -3.56 18.50 -29.67
CA LEU A 175 -2.66 18.43 -28.51
C LEU A 175 -2.94 19.55 -27.50
N MET A 176 -3.35 20.74 -27.97
CA MET A 176 -3.79 21.82 -27.09
C MET A 176 -5.07 21.47 -26.33
N ALA A 177 -6.04 20.82 -27.00
CA ALA A 177 -7.26 20.34 -26.37
C ALA A 177 -6.98 19.22 -25.34
N GLN A 178 -6.06 18.31 -25.67
CA GLN A 178 -5.60 17.29 -24.75
C GLN A 178 -4.88 17.90 -23.52
N GLU A 179 -3.97 18.86 -23.73
CA GLU A 179 -3.30 19.58 -22.65
C GLU A 179 -4.30 20.22 -21.68
N SER A 180 -5.34 20.87 -22.20
CA SER A 180 -6.39 21.48 -21.39
C SER A 180 -7.12 20.43 -20.53
N SER A 181 -7.40 19.26 -21.12
CA SER A 181 -8.04 18.14 -20.42
C SER A 181 -7.12 17.53 -19.37
N PHE A 182 -5.83 17.38 -19.67
CA PHE A 182 -4.81 16.90 -18.75
C PHE A 182 -4.67 17.82 -17.53
N LEU A 183 -4.52 19.14 -17.74
CA LEU A 183 -4.35 20.10 -16.64
C LEU A 183 -5.60 20.18 -15.76
N LYS A 184 -6.80 20.07 -16.35
CA LYS A 184 -8.05 19.96 -15.60
C LYS A 184 -8.12 18.67 -14.78
N ALA A 185 -7.76 17.53 -15.36
CA ALA A 185 -7.75 16.27 -14.62
C ALA A 185 -6.74 16.32 -13.46
N MET A 186 -5.55 16.91 -13.67
CA MET A 186 -4.54 17.06 -12.61
C MET A 186 -5.06 17.83 -11.38
N SER A 187 -5.96 18.81 -11.54
CA SER A 187 -6.55 19.52 -10.38
C SER A 187 -7.57 18.73 -9.60
N ASP A 188 -8.13 17.66 -10.19
CA ASP A 188 -9.18 16.84 -9.59
C ASP A 188 -8.63 15.56 -8.92
N VAL A 189 -7.31 15.35 -8.99
CA VAL A 189 -6.63 14.19 -8.41
C VAL A 189 -6.63 14.26 -6.88
N VAL A 190 -7.00 13.16 -6.23
CA VAL A 190 -6.93 13.02 -4.76
C VAL A 190 -6.22 11.75 -4.31
N ALA A 191 -6.09 10.75 -5.19
CA ALA A 191 -5.48 9.47 -4.90
C ALA A 191 -4.76 8.89 -6.11
N MET A 192 -3.89 7.91 -5.84
CA MET A 192 -3.20 7.12 -6.83
C MET A 192 -3.44 5.62 -6.62
N LYS A 193 -3.37 4.86 -7.70
CA LYS A 193 -3.23 3.40 -7.71
C LYS A 193 -1.98 3.08 -8.51
N PHE A 194 -1.00 2.46 -7.88
CA PHE A 194 0.25 2.04 -8.52
C PHE A 194 0.36 0.52 -8.46
N ALA A 195 0.61 -0.12 -9.60
CA ALA A 195 0.75 -1.56 -9.70
C ALA A 195 2.17 -1.99 -10.10
N ILE A 196 2.52 -3.22 -9.73
CA ILE A 196 3.88 -3.78 -9.89
C ILE A 196 4.29 -3.91 -11.37
N ASP A 197 3.30 -3.94 -12.26
CA ASP A 197 3.47 -4.00 -13.72
C ASP A 197 3.94 -2.67 -14.33
N GLY A 198 4.07 -1.61 -13.51
CA GLY A 198 4.51 -0.30 -13.96
C GLY A 198 3.37 0.60 -14.42
N THR A 199 2.12 0.32 -14.06
CA THR A 199 0.99 1.22 -14.29
C THR A 199 0.74 2.15 -13.10
N LEU A 200 0.41 3.41 -13.39
CA LEU A 200 0.03 4.42 -12.41
C LEU A 200 -1.26 5.08 -12.86
N ASP A 201 -2.31 4.93 -12.05
CA ASP A 201 -3.59 5.61 -12.23
C ASP A 201 -3.75 6.71 -11.19
N LEU A 202 -4.13 7.91 -11.64
CA LEU A 202 -4.55 9.00 -10.78
C LEU A 202 -6.07 9.08 -10.76
N VAL A 203 -6.62 9.28 -9.57
CA VAL A 203 -8.01 9.04 -9.24
C VAL A 203 -8.62 10.27 -8.58
N ASN A 204 -9.86 10.59 -8.93
CA ASN A 204 -10.61 11.69 -8.30
C ASN A 204 -11.37 11.25 -7.04
N ALA A 205 -12.05 12.20 -6.40
CA ALA A 205 -12.82 11.97 -5.17
C ALA A 205 -13.97 10.93 -5.31
N ASN A 206 -14.38 10.61 -6.54
CA ASN A 206 -15.40 9.61 -6.84
C ASN A 206 -14.80 8.21 -7.12
N ASP A 207 -13.52 8.01 -6.84
CA ASP A 207 -12.76 6.77 -7.13
C ASP A 207 -12.67 6.42 -8.64
N LYS A 208 -12.92 7.40 -9.52
CA LYS A 208 -12.76 7.25 -10.98
C LYS A 208 -11.32 7.55 -11.39
N THR A 209 -10.69 6.66 -12.15
CA THR A 209 -9.41 6.94 -12.84
C THR A 209 -9.62 8.05 -13.88
N ILE A 210 -8.88 9.14 -13.74
CA ILE A 210 -8.95 10.31 -14.62
C ILE A 210 -7.67 10.49 -15.44
N LEU A 211 -6.54 9.93 -15.00
CA LEU A 211 -5.29 9.88 -15.76
C LEU A 211 -4.65 8.52 -15.58
N GLY A 212 -4.25 7.88 -16.66
CA GLY A 212 -3.54 6.60 -16.65
C GLY A 212 -2.16 6.75 -17.27
N PHE A 213 -1.15 6.19 -16.62
CA PHE A 213 0.26 6.28 -17.02
C PHE A 213 0.93 4.91 -17.03
N ALA A 214 1.97 4.79 -17.85
CA ALA A 214 2.89 3.66 -17.85
C ALA A 214 4.33 4.12 -17.56
N ALA A 215 5.05 3.35 -16.76
CA ALA A 215 6.44 3.63 -16.41
C ALA A 215 7.38 3.36 -17.59
N ASN A 216 8.01 4.41 -18.10
CA ASN A 216 9.20 4.30 -18.93
C ASN A 216 10.43 4.35 -18.03
N ARG A 217 10.86 3.18 -17.59
CA ARG A 217 12.15 2.97 -16.94
C ARG A 217 13.16 2.80 -18.05
N GLY A 218 13.76 3.90 -18.51
CA GLY A 218 14.82 3.85 -19.52
C GLY A 218 15.76 2.69 -19.20
N GLY A 219 15.97 1.79 -20.15
CA GLY A 219 16.74 0.56 -19.92
C GLY A 219 18.07 0.92 -19.26
N ALA A 220 18.30 0.40 -18.06
CA ALA A 220 19.63 0.39 -17.48
C ALA A 220 20.53 -0.30 -18.50
N ASN A 221 21.45 0.45 -19.12
CA ASN A 221 22.56 -0.17 -19.80
C ASN A 221 23.23 -1.11 -18.80
N LYS A 222 23.32 -2.38 -19.21
CA LYS A 222 24.07 -3.43 -18.52
C LYS A 222 25.49 -3.01 -18.21
#